data_AF-A0A258KXG5-F1
#
_entry.id   AF-A0A258KXG5-F1
#
_cell.length_a   1.000
_cell.length_b   1.000
_cell.length_c   1.000
_cell.angle_alpha   90.00
_cell.angle_beta   90.00
_cell.angle_gamma   90.00
#
_symmetry.space_group_name_H-M   'P 1'
#
loop_
_entity.id
_entity.type
_entity.pdbx_description
1 polymer ?
#
loop_
_entity_poly.entity_id
_entity_poly.type
_entity_poly.pdbx_seq_one_letter_code
_entity_poly.pdbx_strand_id
1 'polypeptide(L)'
;APDRESESFESLYGLTLQMIDVSTFVADAGVDQAAISLAAITDSCAEAGVWRWNAIDVHLNALRLLRTVGAQLPAADRQAMLEGLYKVSHRKIDEL
;
A
#
# COMPACT_ATOMS: atom_id res chain seq x y z
N ALA A 1 11.79 -1.31 14.51
CA ALA A 1 10.34 -1.61 14.42
C ALA A 1 10.11 -2.88 15.22
N PRO A 2 8.91 -3.11 15.81
CA PRO A 2 8.61 -4.42 16.40
C PRO A 2 8.81 -5.49 15.34
N ASP A 3 9.15 -6.70 15.79
CA ASP A 3 9.76 -7.81 15.07
C ASP A 3 9.15 -8.11 13.67
N ARG A 4 9.60 -7.35 12.66
CA ARG A 4 9.20 -7.53 11.25
C ARG A 4 9.63 -8.90 10.72
N GLU A 5 10.59 -9.56 11.35
CA GLU A 5 11.06 -10.88 10.95
C GLU A 5 10.04 -11.97 11.30
N SER A 6 9.13 -11.71 12.24
CA SER A 6 8.02 -12.60 12.60
C SER A 6 6.76 -12.44 11.76
N GLU A 7 6.71 -11.41 10.89
CA GLU A 7 5.54 -11.12 10.07
C GLU A 7 5.43 -12.08 8.87
N SER A 8 4.19 -12.46 8.54
CA SER A 8 3.88 -13.28 7.37
C SER A 8 3.22 -12.45 6.26
N PHE A 9 3.43 -12.86 5.01
CA PHE A 9 2.81 -12.21 3.86
C PHE A 9 1.28 -12.25 3.98
N GLU A 10 0.74 -13.38 4.43
CA GLU A 10 -0.68 -13.61 4.64
C GLU A 10 -1.28 -12.66 5.69
N SER A 11 -0.55 -12.35 6.75
CA SER A 11 -1.02 -11.42 7.79
C SER A 11 -1.13 -10.00 7.24
N LEU A 12 -0.10 -9.52 6.53
CA LEU A 12 -0.14 -8.19 5.92
C LEU A 12 -1.22 -8.11 4.82
N TYR A 13 -1.36 -9.16 4.01
CA TYR A 13 -2.38 -9.22 2.97
C TYR A 13 -3.79 -9.20 3.57
N GLY A 14 -4.05 -10.02 4.60
CA GLY A 14 -5.34 -10.06 5.29
C GLY A 14 -5.73 -8.73 5.92
N LEU A 15 -4.80 -8.06 6.60
CA LEU A 15 -5.01 -6.71 7.14
C LEU A 15 -5.31 -5.69 6.02
N THR A 16 -4.65 -5.83 4.88
CA THR A 16 -4.85 -4.94 3.73
C THR A 16 -6.24 -5.12 3.11
N LEU A 17 -6.73 -6.36 2.99
CA LEU A 17 -8.09 -6.63 2.51
C LEU A 17 -9.15 -6.01 3.43
N GLN A 18 -8.98 -6.17 4.76
CA GLN A 18 -9.88 -5.55 5.73
C GLN A 18 -9.92 -4.02 5.58
N MET A 19 -8.77 -3.41 5.26
CA MET A 19 -8.68 -1.97 5.01
C MET A 19 -9.39 -1.56 3.71
N ILE A 20 -9.28 -2.36 2.63
CA ILE A 20 -10.02 -2.13 1.38
C ILE A 20 -11.52 -2.14 1.66
N ASP A 21 -12.03 -3.14 2.39
CA ASP A 21 -13.44 -3.27 2.71
C ASP A 21 -13.98 -2.03 3.44
N VAL A 22 -13.27 -1.55 4.47
CA VAL A 22 -13.71 -0.37 5.24
C VAL A 22 -13.44 0.96 4.53
N SER A 23 -12.49 1.00 3.59
CA SER A 23 -12.17 2.23 2.85
C SER A 23 -13.31 2.69 1.93
N THR A 24 -14.24 1.80 1.60
CA THR A 24 -15.47 2.13 0.86
C THR A 24 -16.32 3.21 1.55
N PHE A 25 -16.25 3.33 2.89
CA PHE A 25 -16.92 4.39 3.64
C PHE A 25 -16.27 5.78 3.46
N VAL A 26 -15.08 5.84 2.89
CA VAL A 26 -14.26 7.07 2.71
C VAL A 26 -13.70 7.18 1.27
N ALA A 27 -14.50 6.80 0.28
CA ALA A 27 -14.08 6.64 -1.12
C ALA A 27 -13.32 7.83 -1.73
N ASP A 28 -13.68 9.08 -1.40
CA ASP A 28 -13.04 10.27 -1.99
C ASP A 28 -11.61 10.54 -1.48
N ALA A 29 -11.16 9.80 -0.46
CA ALA A 29 -9.82 9.92 0.11
C ALA A 29 -8.77 9.05 -0.60
N GLY A 30 -9.15 8.15 -1.52
CA GLY A 30 -8.21 7.27 -2.25
C GLY A 30 -7.51 6.21 -1.38
N VAL A 31 -7.99 5.97 -0.16
CA VAL A 31 -7.43 4.99 0.78
C VAL A 31 -7.55 3.56 0.22
N ASP A 32 -8.64 3.27 -0.47
CA ASP A 32 -8.91 2.03 -1.18
C ASP A 32 -7.82 1.72 -2.23
N GLN A 33 -7.49 2.70 -3.08
CA GLN A 33 -6.52 2.53 -4.16
C GLN A 33 -5.08 2.34 -3.62
N ALA A 34 -4.74 3.04 -2.53
CA ALA A 34 -3.47 2.82 -1.85
C ALA A 34 -3.41 1.44 -1.16
N ALA A 35 -4.53 0.98 -0.60
CA ALA A 35 -4.63 -0.35 0.00
C ALA A 35 -4.52 -1.46 -1.06
N ILE A 36 -5.16 -1.30 -2.22
CA ILE A 36 -4.99 -2.21 -3.36
C ILE A 36 -3.52 -2.28 -3.80
N SER A 37 -2.83 -1.14 -3.85
CA SER A 37 -1.39 -1.13 -4.19
C SER A 37 -0.54 -1.84 -3.13
N LEU A 38 -0.91 -1.75 -1.85
CA LEU A 38 -0.26 -2.49 -0.76
C LEU A 38 -0.50 -4.01 -0.86
N ALA A 39 -1.70 -4.42 -1.27
CA ALA A 39 -2.01 -5.84 -1.51
C ALA A 39 -1.13 -6.38 -2.64
N ALA A 40 -1.05 -5.66 -3.76
CA ALA A 40 -0.22 -6.05 -4.91
C ALA A 40 1.27 -6.20 -4.56
N ILE A 41 1.85 -5.31 -3.75
CA ILE A 41 3.24 -5.48 -3.34
C ILE A 41 3.41 -6.63 -2.34
N THR A 42 2.41 -6.91 -1.50
CA THR A 42 2.45 -8.05 -0.57
C THR A 42 2.41 -9.37 -1.34
N ASP A 43 1.56 -9.46 -2.36
CA ASP A 43 1.52 -10.62 -3.28
C ASP A 43 2.86 -10.79 -3.99
N SER A 44 3.44 -9.72 -4.54
CA SER A 44 4.77 -9.77 -5.17
C SER A 44 5.87 -10.24 -4.21
N CYS A 45 5.82 -9.83 -2.93
CA CYS A 45 6.76 -10.31 -1.92
C CYS A 45 6.54 -11.79 -1.60
N ALA A 46 5.29 -12.25 -1.53
CA ALA A 46 4.94 -13.65 -1.29
C ALA A 46 5.41 -14.55 -2.44
N GLU A 47 5.16 -14.15 -3.69
CA GLU A 47 5.62 -14.86 -4.89
C GLU A 47 7.14 -15.00 -4.93
N ALA A 48 7.87 -13.97 -4.50
CA ALA A 48 9.32 -13.96 -4.46
C ALA A 48 9.93 -14.58 -3.18
N GLY A 49 9.11 -14.82 -2.15
CA GLY A 49 9.56 -15.26 -0.84
C GLY A 49 10.45 -14.25 -0.11
N VAL A 50 10.43 -12.97 -0.48
CA VAL A 50 11.30 -11.93 0.08
C VAL A 50 10.53 -10.65 0.34
N TRP A 51 10.71 -10.09 1.54
CA TRP A 51 10.14 -8.81 1.92
C TRP A 51 10.82 -7.62 1.22
N ARG A 52 10.01 -6.70 0.70
CA ARG A 52 10.45 -5.40 0.17
C ARG A 52 10.07 -4.27 1.12
N TRP A 53 10.60 -4.30 2.35
CA TRP A 53 10.17 -3.40 3.43
C TRP A 53 10.21 -1.91 3.07
N ASN A 54 11.21 -1.44 2.33
CA ASN A 54 11.28 -0.05 1.88
C ASN A 54 10.05 0.36 1.05
N ALA A 55 9.61 -0.51 0.16
CA ALA A 55 8.47 -0.26 -0.70
C ALA A 55 7.16 -0.41 0.06
N ILE A 56 7.05 -1.39 0.98
CA ILE A 56 5.92 -1.51 1.91
C ILE A 56 5.77 -0.26 2.77
N ASP A 57 6.87 0.28 3.30
CA ASP A 57 6.87 1.48 4.13
C ASP A 57 6.35 2.71 3.37
N VAL A 58 6.66 2.85 2.07
CA VAL A 58 6.09 3.91 1.22
C VAL A 58 4.57 3.80 1.16
N HIS A 59 4.02 2.59 0.98
CA HIS A 59 2.58 2.38 0.93
C HIS A 59 1.92 2.65 2.30
N LEU A 60 2.51 2.18 3.40
CA LEU A 60 2.02 2.44 4.75
C LEU A 60 2.02 3.95 5.07
N ASN A 61 3.05 4.68 4.63
CA ASN A 61 3.11 6.13 4.81
C ASN A 61 2.08 6.86 3.95
N ALA A 62 1.86 6.44 2.70
CA ALA A 62 0.83 7.00 1.85
C ALA A 62 -0.58 6.77 2.43
N LEU A 63 -0.85 5.58 2.99
CA LEU A 63 -2.10 5.29 3.68
C LEU A 63 -2.32 6.20 4.88
N ARG A 64 -1.28 6.43 5.69
CA ARG A 64 -1.35 7.38 6.82
C ARG A 64 -1.64 8.80 6.33
N LEU A 65 -1.03 9.22 5.23
CA LEU A 65 -1.26 10.53 4.63
C LEU A 65 -2.70 10.66 4.12
N LEU A 66 -3.16 9.71 3.30
CA LEU A 66 -4.50 9.71 2.70
C LEU A 66 -5.61 9.66 3.76
N ARG A 67 -5.43 8.85 4.80
CA ARG A 67 -6.34 8.83 5.96
C ARG A 67 -6.44 10.21 6.63
N THR A 68 -5.35 10.97 6.67
CA THR A 68 -5.28 12.23 7.42
C THR A 68 -5.76 13.42 6.58
N VAL A 69 -5.37 13.49 5.31
CA VAL A 69 -5.60 14.66 4.45
C VAL A 69 -6.06 14.30 3.03
N GLY A 70 -6.28 13.03 2.70
CA GLY A 70 -6.51 12.58 1.32
C GLY A 70 -7.66 13.28 0.61
N ALA A 71 -8.80 13.46 1.30
CA ALA A 71 -9.96 14.18 0.77
C ALA A 71 -9.72 15.69 0.59
N GLN A 72 -8.72 16.26 1.27
CA GLN A 72 -8.36 17.68 1.23
C GLN A 72 -7.27 17.98 0.19
N LEU A 73 -6.56 16.94 -0.29
CA LEU A 73 -5.57 17.10 -1.35
C LEU A 73 -6.26 17.50 -2.66
N PRO A 74 -5.61 18.36 -3.48
CA PRO A 74 -6.00 18.54 -4.87
C PRO A 74 -6.08 17.19 -5.57
N ALA A 75 -7.12 16.99 -6.39
CA ALA A 75 -7.36 15.71 -7.05
C ALA A 75 -6.16 15.24 -7.90
N ALA A 76 -5.46 16.18 -8.54
CA ALA A 76 -4.26 15.88 -9.33
C ALA A 76 -3.10 15.35 -8.47
N ASP A 77 -2.86 15.95 -7.30
CA ASP A 77 -1.78 15.53 -6.40
C ASP A 77 -2.09 14.15 -5.80
N ARG A 78 -3.36 13.92 -5.41
CA ARG A 78 -3.82 12.62 -4.94
C ARG A 78 -3.63 11.56 -6.02
N GLN A 79 -4.05 11.84 -7.26
CA GLN A 79 -3.90 10.93 -8.38
C GLN A 79 -2.43 10.59 -8.69
N ALA A 80 -1.56 11.60 -8.72
CA ALA A 80 -0.13 11.41 -8.97
C ALA A 80 0.54 10.51 -7.91
N MET A 81 0.15 10.66 -6.64
CA MET A 81 0.63 9.80 -5.57
C MET A 81 0.16 8.34 -5.76
N LEU A 82 -1.12 8.14 -6.09
CA LEU A 82 -1.70 6.80 -6.31
C LEU A 82 -1.04 6.08 -7.49
N GLU A 83 -0.76 6.81 -8.57
CA GLU A 83 0.01 6.28 -9.71
C GLU A 83 1.45 5.91 -9.32
N GLY A 84 2.07 6.70 -8.43
CA GLY A 84 3.38 6.39 -7.87
C GLY A 84 3.38 5.07 -7.11
N LEU A 85 2.40 4.86 -6.23
CA LEU A 85 2.24 3.61 -5.48
C LEU A 85 2.08 2.41 -6.41
N TYR A 86 1.20 2.53 -7.41
CA TYR A 86 0.99 1.49 -8.43
C TYR A 86 2.30 1.12 -9.14
N LYS A 87 3.11 2.10 -9.53
CA LYS A 87 4.41 1.83 -10.19
C LYS A 87 5.37 1.10 -9.25
N VAL A 88 5.40 1.46 -7.97
CA VAL A 88 6.26 0.80 -6.98
C VAL A 88 5.82 -0.66 -6.75
N SER A 89 4.51 -0.91 -6.65
CA SER A 89 3.98 -2.26 -6.42
C SER A 89 4.24 -3.21 -7.60
N HIS A 90 4.30 -2.67 -8.84
CA HIS A 90 4.55 -3.45 -10.06
C HIS A 90 6.02 -3.48 -10.51
N ARG A 91 6.92 -2.83 -9.77
CA ARG A 91 8.35 -2.82 -10.11
C ARG A 91 8.97 -4.19 -9.83
N LYS A 92 9.68 -4.75 -10.81
CA LYS A 92 10.36 -6.06 -10.71
C LYS A 92 11.48 -6.02 -9.68
N ILE A 93 11.70 -7.16 -9.02
CA ILE A 93 12.69 -7.31 -7.95
C ILE A 93 14.13 -7.22 -8.47
N ASP A 94 14.37 -7.66 -9.70
CA ASP A 94 15.71 -7.67 -10.32
C ASP A 94 16.25 -6.27 -10.69
N GLU A 95 15.46 -5.22 -10.48
CA GLU A 95 15.80 -3.83 -10.79
C GLU A 95 16.19 -3.01 -9.54
N LEU A 96 16.54 -3.68 -8.43
CA LEU A 96 16.84 -3.11 -7.12
C LEU A 96 18.27 -3.39 -6.65
#